data_AF-A0A932DU99-F1
#
_entry.id   AF-A0A932DU99-F1
#
_cell.length_a   1.000
_cell.length_b   1.000
_cell.length_c   1.000
_cell.angle_alpha   90.00
_cell.angle_beta   90.00
_cell.angle_gamma   90.00
#
_symmetry.space_group_name_H-M   'P 1'
#
loop_
_entity.id
_entity.type
_entity.pdbx_description
1 polymer ?
#
loop_
_entity_poly.entity_id
_entity_poly.type
_entity_poly.pdbx_seq_one_letter_code
_entity_poly.pdbx_strand_id
1 'polypeptide(L)'
;MELPDLEGRIKQILTNRLGIPPDEIRLGAKLADDLAMDSLDAVELAIATERQFNIEVSDEQIAKLGTVADIVALVQRLVGEQAGGPPPRQRQRPAGAAER
;
A
#
# COMPACT_ATOMS: atom_id res chain seq x y z
N MET A 1 20.77 -9.47 -3.32
CA MET A 1 19.73 -9.66 -2.30
C MET A 1 18.44 -9.81 -3.08
N GLU A 2 17.95 -11.03 -3.25
CA GLU A 2 16.56 -11.25 -3.62
C GLU A 2 15.71 -10.46 -2.63
N LEU A 3 14.62 -9.82 -3.06
CA LEU A 3 13.66 -9.13 -2.18
C LEU A 3 12.65 -10.19 -1.73
N PRO A 4 13.00 -11.12 -0.81
CA PRO A 4 12.24 -12.33 -0.67
C PRO A 4 11.01 -11.93 0.14
N ASP A 5 9.84 -12.18 -0.45
CA ASP A 5 8.56 -12.22 0.25
C ASP A 5 7.83 -10.90 0.48
N LEU A 6 8.01 -9.85 -0.35
CA LEU A 6 6.99 -8.78 -0.34
C LEU A 6 5.64 -9.34 -0.81
N GLU A 7 5.65 -10.02 -1.95
CA GLU A 7 4.47 -10.68 -2.51
C GLU A 7 3.95 -11.76 -1.53
N GLY A 8 4.83 -12.53 -0.90
CA GLY A 8 4.48 -13.52 0.11
C GLY A 8 3.81 -12.91 1.34
N ARG A 9 4.33 -11.78 1.84
CA ARG A 9 3.73 -11.05 2.96
C ARG A 9 2.39 -10.42 2.60
N ILE A 10 2.24 -9.86 1.40
CA ILE A 10 0.96 -9.32 0.93
C ILE A 10 -0.06 -10.45 0.81
N LYS A 11 0.31 -11.58 0.21
CA LYS A 11 -0.53 -12.79 0.14
C LYS A 11 -0.97 -13.25 1.53
N GLN A 12 -0.06 -13.28 2.50
CA GLN A 12 -0.41 -13.63 3.89
C GLN A 12 -1.40 -12.65 4.51
N ILE A 13 -1.26 -11.34 4.27
CA ILE A 13 -2.21 -10.35 4.78
C ILE A 13 -3.58 -10.56 4.13
N LEU A 14 -3.65 -10.75 2.81
CA LEU A 14 -4.89 -11.00 2.08
C LEU A 14 -5.59 -12.28 2.59
N THR A 15 -4.86 -13.38 2.78
CA THR A 15 -5.44 -14.63 3.29
C THR A 15 -5.85 -14.54 4.76
N ASN A 16 -5.05 -13.88 5.61
CA ASN A 16 -5.31 -13.87 7.06
C ASN A 16 -6.27 -12.75 7.51
N ARG A 17 -6.34 -11.63 6.78
CA ARG A 17 -7.24 -10.51 7.08
C ARG A 17 -8.54 -10.61 6.31
N LEU A 18 -8.44 -10.82 5.00
CA LEU A 18 -9.60 -10.82 4.10
C LEU A 18 -10.15 -12.23 3.85
N GLY A 19 -9.44 -13.28 4.30
CA GLY A 19 -9.87 -14.66 4.08
C GLY A 19 -9.73 -15.12 2.63
N ILE A 20 -8.98 -14.40 1.79
CA ILE A 20 -8.84 -14.71 0.37
C ILE A 20 -7.90 -15.92 0.19
N PRO A 21 -8.32 -16.98 -0.50
CA PRO A 21 -7.49 -18.16 -0.68
C PRO A 21 -6.29 -17.84 -1.59
N PRO A 22 -5.10 -18.40 -1.27
CA PRO A 22 -3.88 -18.12 -2.03
C PRO A 22 -3.94 -18.56 -3.50
N ASP A 23 -4.87 -19.46 -3.84
CA ASP A 23 -5.08 -19.91 -5.22
C ASP A 23 -5.75 -18.83 -6.10
N GLU A 24 -6.57 -17.96 -5.49
CA GLU A 24 -7.21 -16.83 -6.18
C GLU A 24 -6.29 -15.61 -6.26
N ILE A 25 -5.30 -15.50 -5.37
CA ILE A 25 -4.35 -14.37 -5.35
C ILE A 25 -3.34 -14.50 -6.51
N ARG A 26 -3.77 -14.10 -7.70
CA ARG A 26 -2.98 -14.02 -8.93
C ARG A 26 -2.61 -12.58 -9.23
N LEU A 27 -1.41 -12.32 -9.75
CA LEU A 27 -0.96 -10.98 -10.12
C LEU A 27 -1.94 -10.25 -11.07
N GLY A 28 -2.55 -10.98 -11.99
CA GLY A 28 -3.56 -10.44 -12.91
C GLY A 28 -5.00 -10.48 -12.40
N ALA A 29 -5.25 -10.99 -11.18
CA ALA A 29 -6.59 -11.02 -10.60
C ALA A 29 -7.07 -9.59 -10.31
N LYS A 30 -8.33 -9.32 -10.63
CA LYS A 30 -8.97 -8.05 -10.33
C LYS A 30 -9.47 -8.04 -8.90
N LEU A 31 -9.16 -6.98 -8.18
CA LEU A 31 -9.51 -6.85 -6.76
C LEU A 31 -11.03 -6.92 -6.56
N ALA A 32 -11.78 -6.06 -7.26
CA ALA A 32 -13.23 -6.01 -7.15
C ALA A 32 -13.95 -7.19 -7.85
N ASP A 33 -13.44 -7.65 -8.99
CA ASP A 33 -14.14 -8.60 -9.87
C ASP A 33 -13.82 -10.07 -9.55
N ASP A 34 -12.55 -10.36 -9.23
CA ASP A 34 -12.05 -11.73 -9.03
C ASP A 34 -11.94 -12.06 -7.53
N LEU A 35 -11.44 -11.10 -6.74
CA LEU A 35 -11.24 -11.29 -5.29
C LEU A 35 -12.41 -10.78 -4.44
N ALA A 36 -13.47 -10.26 -5.07
CA ALA A 36 -14.63 -9.65 -4.42
C ALA A 36 -14.25 -8.64 -3.32
N MET A 37 -13.15 -7.93 -3.54
CA MET A 37 -12.54 -7.04 -2.57
C MET A 37 -13.22 -5.67 -2.65
N ASP A 38 -13.89 -5.28 -1.58
CA ASP A 38 -14.60 -4.01 -1.51
C ASP A 38 -13.65 -2.86 -1.15
N SER A 39 -14.14 -1.61 -1.29
CA SER A 39 -13.37 -0.43 -0.88
C SER A 39 -12.95 -0.47 0.60
N LEU A 40 -13.71 -1.15 1.46
CA LEU A 40 -13.37 -1.32 2.88
C LEU A 40 -12.18 -2.29 3.05
N ASP A 41 -12.18 -3.40 2.31
CA ASP A 41 -11.09 -4.36 2.34
C ASP A 41 -9.77 -3.75 1.86
N ALA A 42 -9.84 -2.87 0.85
CA ALA A 42 -8.69 -2.12 0.36
C ALA A 42 -8.09 -1.18 1.42
N VAL A 43 -8.94 -0.55 2.23
CA VAL A 43 -8.51 0.28 3.37
C VAL A 43 -7.90 -0.59 4.49
N GLU A 44 -8.54 -1.72 4.84
CA GLU A 44 -8.01 -2.66 5.84
C GLU A 44 -6.63 -3.21 5.45
N LEU A 45 -6.49 -3.59 4.17
CA LEU A 45 -5.22 -4.04 3.61
C LEU A 45 -4.17 -2.94 3.68
N ALA A 46 -4.49 -1.71 3.27
CA ALA A 46 -3.58 -0.58 3.33
C ALA A 46 -3.09 -0.36 4.77
N ILE A 47 -4.00 -0.25 5.74
CA ILE A 47 -3.66 -0.05 7.16
C ILE A 47 -2.76 -1.18 7.69
N ALA A 48 -3.06 -2.44 7.34
CA ALA A 48 -2.24 -3.58 7.74
C ALA A 48 -0.83 -3.51 7.14
N THR A 49 -0.73 -3.10 5.87
CA THR A 49 0.53 -2.99 5.13
C THR A 49 1.35 -1.80 5.61
N GLU A 50 0.73 -0.64 5.82
CA GLU A 50 1.34 0.55 6.43
C GLU A 50 1.99 0.23 7.77
N ARG A 51 1.27 -0.46 8.66
CA ARG A 51 1.82 -0.84 9.98
C ARG A 51 2.92 -1.89 9.88
N GLN A 52 2.78 -2.87 8.98
CA GLN A 52 3.72 -3.97 8.87
C GLN A 52 5.05 -3.57 8.21
N PHE A 53 4.99 -2.64 7.26
CA PHE A 53 6.14 -2.18 6.49
C PHE A 53 6.60 -0.76 6.85
N ASN A 54 5.89 -0.10 7.76
CA ASN A 54 6.13 1.28 8.18
C ASN A 54 6.15 2.25 6.97
N ILE A 55 5.16 2.10 6.09
CA ILE A 55 4.94 2.93 4.90
C ILE A 55 3.69 3.81 5.07
N GLU A 56 3.56 4.84 4.25
CA GLU A 56 2.33 5.64 4.12
C GLU A 56 1.68 5.37 2.77
N VAL A 57 0.40 4.99 2.80
CA VAL A 57 -0.42 4.72 1.62
C VAL A 57 -1.54 5.76 1.57
N SER A 58 -1.59 6.55 0.50
CA SER A 58 -2.67 7.55 0.33
C SER A 58 -3.94 6.93 -0.23
N ASP A 59 -5.11 7.48 0.13
CA ASP A 59 -6.42 7.05 -0.41
C ASP A 59 -6.45 7.03 -1.95
N GLU A 60 -5.78 8.00 -2.60
CA GLU A 60 -5.69 8.05 -4.07
C GLU A 60 -4.94 6.83 -4.64
N GLN A 61 -3.89 6.37 -3.94
CA GLN A 61 -3.15 5.18 -4.34
C GLN A 61 -4.01 3.93 -4.19
N ILE A 62 -4.80 3.84 -3.11
CA ILE A 62 -5.75 2.75 -2.88
C ILE A 62 -6.84 2.74 -3.96
N ALA A 63 -7.41 3.91 -4.28
CA ALA A 63 -8.44 4.07 -5.29
C ALA A 63 -7.96 3.71 -6.71
N LYS A 64 -6.65 3.76 -6.95
CA LYS A 64 -6.02 3.36 -8.22
C LYS A 64 -5.70 1.86 -8.30
N LEU A 65 -5.85 1.11 -7.20
CA LEU A 65 -5.61 -0.34 -7.19
C LEU A 65 -6.70 -1.05 -7.98
N GLY A 66 -6.33 -1.67 -9.10
CA GLY A 66 -7.22 -2.52 -9.89
C GLY A 66 -6.91 -4.01 -9.77
N THR A 67 -5.63 -4.34 -9.60
CA THR A 67 -5.14 -5.73 -9.58
C THR A 67 -4.19 -6.00 -8.43
N VAL A 68 -3.96 -7.28 -8.13
CA VAL A 68 -2.97 -7.70 -7.13
C VAL A 68 -1.57 -7.20 -7.49
N ALA A 69 -1.21 -7.18 -8.78
CA ALA A 69 0.07 -6.64 -9.23
C ALA A 69 0.24 -5.16 -8.85
N ASP A 70 -0.82 -4.34 -8.94
CA ASP A 70 -0.76 -2.93 -8.54
C ASP A 70 -0.42 -2.78 -7.05
N ILE A 71 -1.01 -3.62 -6.19
CA ILE A 71 -0.74 -3.62 -4.75
C ILE A 71 0.73 -3.93 -4.49
N VAL A 72 1.22 -5.02 -5.08
CA VAL A 72 2.61 -5.46 -4.87
C VAL A 72 3.58 -4.39 -5.36
N ALA A 73 3.33 -3.80 -6.54
CA ALA A 73 4.15 -2.74 -7.10
C ALA A 73 4.12 -1.46 -6.24
N LEU A 74 2.93 -1.06 -5.78
CA LEU A 74 2.75 0.11 -4.91
C LEU A 74 3.56 -0.04 -3.63
N VAL A 75 3.37 -1.16 -2.93
CA VAL A 75 4.05 -1.43 -1.66
C VAL A 75 5.55 -1.56 -1.88
N GLN A 76 5.98 -2.20 -2.97
CA GLN A 76 7.40 -2.33 -3.30
C GLN A 76 8.05 -0.95 -3.50
N ARG A 77 7.35 -0.05 -4.20
CA ARG A 77 7.79 1.31 -4.41
C ARG A 77 7.90 2.06 -3.09
N LEU A 78 6.87 2.02 -2.26
CA LEU A 78 6.83 2.72 -0.98
C LEU A 78 7.89 2.21 -0.01
N VAL A 79 8.07 0.89 0.11
CA VAL A 79 9.12 0.28 0.94
C VAL A 79 10.51 0.68 0.44
N GLY A 80 10.71 0.72 -0.88
CA GLY A 80 11.95 1.22 -1.48
C GLY A 80 12.19 2.71 -1.24
N GLU A 81 11.13 3.52 -1.27
CA GLU A 81 11.19 4.97 -1.00
C GLU A 81 11.43 5.28 0.49
N GLN A 82 10.81 4.53 1.41
CA GLN A 82 10.97 4.73 2.86
C GLN A 82 12.35 4.29 3.39
N ALA A 83 13.04 3.36 2.72
CA ALA A 83 14.44 3.05 3.01
C ALA A 83 15.39 4.25 2.74
N GLY A 84 14.91 5.32 2.07
CA GLY A 84 15.63 6.56 1.78
C GLY A 84 15.27 7.78 2.66
N GLY A 85 14.37 7.65 3.64
CA GLY A 85 14.00 8.75 4.56
C GLY A 85 12.70 9.49 4.19
N PRO A 86 12.17 10.33 5.11
CA PRO A 86 10.78 10.77 5.09
C PRO A 86 10.45 11.64 3.86
N PRO A 87 9.22 11.54 3.31
CA PRO A 87 8.75 12.48 2.31
C PRO A 87 8.81 13.91 2.87
N PRO A 88 9.01 14.92 2.03
CA PRO A 88 9.19 16.29 2.48
C PRO A 88 7.94 16.67 3.26
N ARG A 89 8.10 16.93 4.57
CA ARG A 89 7.13 17.67 5.37
C ARG A 89 6.65 18.82 4.47
N GLN A 90 5.35 18.90 4.20
CA GLN A 90 4.77 20.15 3.70
C GLN A 90 5.17 21.22 4.71
N ARG A 91 6.27 21.91 4.41
CA ARG A 91 6.58 23.23 4.93
C ARG A 91 5.44 24.09 4.41
N GLN A 92 4.33 24.11 5.13
CA GLN A 92 3.53 25.32 5.18
C GLN A 92 4.51 26.39 5.64
N ARG A 93 4.91 27.24 4.69
CA ARG A 93 5.77 28.39 4.89
C ARG A 93 5.27 29.14 6.13
N PRO A 94 6.13 29.62 7.03
CA PRO A 94 5.69 30.67 7.94
C PRO A 94 5.37 31.89 7.07
N ALA A 95 4.10 32.25 6.98
CA ALA A 95 3.71 33.51 6.37
C ALA A 95 4.15 34.64 7.32
N GLY A 96 5.15 35.41 6.86
CA GLY A 96 5.32 36.80 7.29
C GLY A 96 6.01 37.02 8.62
N ALA A 97 7.34 36.89 8.63
CA ALA A 97 8.14 37.91 9.29
C ALA A 97 8.19 39.13 8.35
N ALA A 98 7.45 40.16 8.71
CA ALA A 98 7.62 41.55 8.27
C ALA A 98 6.85 42.40 9.29
N GLU A 99 7.31 43.50 9.84
CA GLU A 99 8.59 44.19 9.80
C GLU A 99 8.38 45.35 10.79
N ARG A 100 9.14 45.38 11.89
CA ARG A 100 9.26 46.49 12.85
C ARG A 100 8.05 46.89 13.71
#